data_AF-G2E860-F1
#
_entry.id   AF-G2E860-F1
#
_cell.length_a   1.000
_cell.length_b   1.000
_cell.length_c   1.000
_cell.angle_alpha   90.00
_cell.angle_beta   90.00
_cell.angle_gamma   90.00
#
_symmetry.space_group_name_H-M   'P 1'
#
loop_
_entity.id
_entity.type
_entity.pdbx_description
1 polymer ?
#
loop_
_entity_poly.entity_id
_entity_poly.type
_entity_poly.pdbx_seq_one_letter_code
_entity_poly.pdbx_strand_id
1 'polypeptide(L)'
;MIRLTPPLAVIESNLFGDAPTDTPEPASAAEDWNSDPPEAEIELPPHLAEMIRARAQVAAGDQSLEPAPGKLLRIDRLFGPDGPCAPQLGQPLAVLLSGPGRHPSLWSGWLASWETDYATDADLLLESGDRPYDPLATMIQLWNPVEVYLPCASAVLGQLGPERLAAVRERAADLAAGVAETDVQEAAPGTLRQAVTSGGRLILTGSPLGDAQDPRQGYRQLYGAVAERLHALAREVAVGSRADWISGVLDAFRAAGRRWSLDLTPVVQPALGDASTQRTSADTYRLGDLLDIRFVPAEDGEAVQMHVQLRSQTPLIVAIERAGKVRQSRRLDASSPAADFFAGGGRSLSLTLRDAARNLLLEVPFPDGRA
;
A
#
# COMPACT_ATOMS: atom_id res chain seq x y z
N MET A 1 -3.64 -17.98 34.60
CA MET A 1 -3.18 -17.71 33.22
C MET A 1 -4.40 -17.26 32.44
N ILE A 2 -4.42 -16.02 31.96
CA ILE A 2 -5.56 -15.47 31.19
C ILE A 2 -5.56 -16.18 29.84
N ARG A 3 -6.71 -16.72 29.43
CA ARG A 3 -6.88 -17.40 28.14
C ARG A 3 -7.63 -16.47 27.21
N LEU A 4 -6.92 -15.90 26.24
CA LEU A 4 -7.50 -15.05 25.20
C LEU A 4 -8.17 -15.90 24.12
N THR A 5 -9.24 -15.37 23.55
CA THR A 5 -10.01 -16.04 22.49
C THR A 5 -10.00 -15.20 21.21
N PRO A 6 -9.74 -15.82 20.04
CA PRO A 6 -9.35 -17.21 19.83
C PRO A 6 -7.88 -17.49 20.21
N PRO A 7 -7.47 -18.74 20.49
CA PRO A 7 -6.06 -19.06 20.74
C PRO A 7 -5.15 -18.68 19.57
N LEU A 8 -3.89 -18.31 19.84
CA LEU A 8 -2.92 -17.91 18.80
C LEU A 8 -2.76 -18.92 17.66
N ALA A 9 -2.77 -20.22 17.96
CA ALA A 9 -2.67 -21.26 16.93
C ALA A 9 -3.85 -21.24 15.94
N VAL A 10 -5.04 -20.85 16.40
CA VAL A 10 -6.22 -20.67 15.54
C VAL A 10 -6.03 -19.43 14.67
N ILE A 11 -5.52 -18.34 15.24
CA ILE A 11 -5.22 -17.10 14.49
C ILE A 11 -4.17 -17.38 13.41
N GLU A 12 -3.09 -18.08 13.75
CA GLU A 12 -2.03 -18.48 12.82
C GLU A 12 -2.60 -19.35 11.69
N SER A 13 -3.38 -20.37 12.03
CA SER A 13 -4.05 -21.23 11.04
C SER A 13 -4.99 -20.45 10.14
N ASN A 14 -5.72 -19.47 10.67
CA ASN A 14 -6.64 -18.67 9.87
C ASN A 14 -5.88 -17.71 8.94
N LEU A 15 -4.78 -17.09 9.39
CA LEU A 15 -4.03 -16.13 8.58
C LEU A 15 -3.15 -16.80 7.52
N PHE A 16 -2.58 -17.96 7.84
CA PHE A 16 -1.53 -18.59 7.04
C PHE A 16 -1.83 -20.02 6.59
N GLY A 17 -2.94 -20.62 7.05
CA GLY A 17 -3.40 -21.89 6.53
C GLY A 17 -3.78 -21.80 5.06
N ASP A 18 -3.86 -22.96 4.41
CA ASP A 18 -4.34 -23.03 3.03
C ASP A 18 -5.77 -22.47 2.99
N ALA A 19 -6.00 -21.52 2.08
CA ALA A 19 -7.36 -21.06 1.82
C ALA A 19 -8.20 -22.29 1.48
N PRO A 20 -9.40 -22.45 2.08
CA PRO A 20 -10.27 -23.57 1.75
C PRO A 20 -10.43 -23.59 0.24
N THR A 21 -10.02 -24.70 -0.37
CA THR A 21 -10.13 -24.87 -1.81
C THR A 21 -11.62 -24.94 -2.07
N ASP A 22 -12.18 -23.95 -2.77
CA ASP A 22 -13.54 -23.99 -3.37
C ASP A 22 -13.59 -25.07 -4.46
N THR A 23 -13.18 -26.29 -4.14
CA THR A 23 -13.55 -27.46 -4.89
C THR A 23 -14.90 -27.83 -4.31
N PRO A 24 -16.02 -27.60 -5.02
CA PRO A 24 -17.28 -28.20 -4.60
C PRO A 24 -17.03 -29.70 -4.53
N GLU A 25 -16.98 -30.23 -3.32
CA GLU A 25 -16.98 -31.66 -3.10
C GLU A 25 -18.21 -32.17 -3.84
N PRO A 26 -18.05 -33.06 -4.84
CA PRO A 26 -19.21 -33.59 -5.55
C PRO A 26 -20.07 -34.26 -4.48
N ALA A 27 -21.27 -33.72 -4.25
CA ALA A 27 -22.25 -34.24 -3.32
C ALA A 27 -22.40 -35.75 -3.56
N SER A 28 -21.64 -36.54 -2.79
CA SER A 28 -21.61 -37.98 -2.96
C SER A 28 -22.76 -38.54 -2.15
N ALA A 29 -23.71 -39.11 -2.89
CA ALA A 29 -24.83 -39.91 -2.40
C ALA A 29 -25.72 -39.21 -1.36
N ALA A 30 -26.92 -38.87 -1.82
CA ALA A 30 -28.08 -38.66 -0.97
C ALA A 30 -28.27 -39.90 -0.07
N GLU A 31 -27.69 -39.87 1.13
CA GLU A 31 -28.21 -40.63 2.24
C GLU A 31 -29.59 -40.07 2.56
N ASP A 32 -30.51 -40.99 2.85
CA ASP A 32 -31.93 -40.74 3.01
C ASP A 32 -32.16 -40.00 4.35
N TRP A 33 -31.99 -38.67 4.36
CA TRP A 33 -32.28 -37.78 5.49
C TRP A 33 -33.80 -37.57 5.70
N ASN A 34 -34.65 -38.44 5.18
CA ASN A 34 -36.11 -38.26 5.14
C ASN A 34 -36.81 -38.65 6.47
N SER A 35 -36.12 -38.45 7.59
CA SER A 35 -36.70 -38.52 8.93
C SER A 35 -36.50 -37.15 9.55
N ASP A 36 -37.29 -36.16 9.15
CA ASP A 36 -37.29 -34.85 9.80
C ASP A 36 -37.61 -35.04 11.29
N PRO A 37 -36.63 -34.85 12.21
CA PRO A 37 -36.98 -34.65 13.60
C PRO A 37 -37.87 -33.40 13.66
N PRO A 38 -38.75 -33.26 14.66
CA PRO A 38 -39.52 -32.02 14.79
C PRO A 38 -38.55 -30.84 14.76
N GLU A 39 -38.76 -29.91 13.81
CA GLU A 39 -38.00 -28.67 13.70
C GLU A 39 -38.15 -27.91 15.03
N ALA A 40 -37.26 -28.20 15.97
CA ALA A 40 -37.12 -27.40 17.15
C ALA A 40 -36.67 -26.04 16.66
N GLU A 41 -37.51 -25.02 16.86
CA GLU A 41 -37.21 -23.64 16.51
C GLU A 41 -35.95 -23.23 17.30
N ILE A 42 -34.79 -23.29 16.64
CA ILE A 42 -33.52 -22.93 17.26
C ILE A 42 -33.51 -21.41 17.36
N GLU A 43 -33.80 -20.90 18.56
CA GLU A 43 -33.75 -19.47 18.83
C GLU A 43 -32.32 -18.95 18.63
N LEU A 44 -32.15 -18.03 17.68
CA LEU A 44 -30.85 -17.46 17.33
C LEU A 44 -30.31 -16.65 18.53
N PRO A 45 -29.12 -16.99 19.08
CA PRO A 45 -28.52 -16.24 20.17
C PRO A 45 -28.43 -14.73 19.87
N PRO A 46 -28.73 -13.84 20.84
CA PRO A 46 -28.81 -12.40 20.59
C PRO A 46 -27.56 -11.79 19.94
N HIS A 47 -26.37 -12.24 20.35
CA HIS A 47 -25.10 -11.74 19.80
C HIS A 47 -24.93 -12.12 18.31
N LEU A 48 -25.34 -13.32 17.90
CA LEU A 48 -25.33 -13.72 16.49
C LEU A 48 -26.36 -12.92 15.70
N ALA A 49 -27.54 -12.68 16.27
CA ALA A 49 -28.55 -11.82 15.65
C ALA A 49 -28.04 -10.39 15.45
N GLU A 50 -27.26 -9.85 16.39
CA GLU A 50 -26.61 -8.54 16.26
C GLU A 50 -25.52 -8.52 15.20
N MET A 51 -24.69 -9.56 15.11
CA MET A 51 -23.67 -9.69 14.06
C MET A 51 -24.31 -9.76 12.67
N ILE A 52 -25.37 -10.56 12.51
CA ILE A 52 -26.12 -10.68 11.25
C ILE A 52 -26.75 -9.33 10.89
N ARG A 53 -27.38 -8.65 11.85
CA ARG A 53 -27.96 -7.31 11.63
C ARG A 53 -26.89 -6.29 11.21
N ALA A 54 -25.71 -6.30 11.85
CA ALA A 54 -24.62 -5.40 11.49
C ALA A 54 -24.15 -5.63 10.04
N ARG A 55 -23.95 -6.90 9.65
CA ARG A 55 -23.58 -7.26 8.28
C ARG A 55 -24.64 -6.85 7.26
N ALA A 56 -25.92 -7.06 7.58
CA ALA A 56 -27.03 -6.64 6.72
C ALA A 56 -27.09 -5.11 6.56
N GLN A 57 -26.82 -4.34 7.62
CA GLN A 57 -26.75 -2.88 7.55
C GLN A 57 -25.61 -2.39 6.66
N VAL A 58 -24.42 -3.00 6.76
CA VAL A 58 -23.30 -2.68 5.86
C VAL A 58 -23.68 -3.01 4.42
N ALA A 59 -24.19 -4.21 4.16
CA ALA A 59 -24.56 -4.66 2.81
C ALA A 59 -25.66 -3.80 2.16
N ALA A 60 -26.55 -3.20 2.96
CA ALA A 60 -27.57 -2.27 2.48
C ALA A 60 -27.04 -0.84 2.20
N GLY A 61 -25.81 -0.52 2.63
CA GLY A 61 -25.16 0.76 2.43
C GLY A 61 -24.43 0.88 1.08
N ASP A 62 -23.60 1.92 0.95
CA ASP A 62 -22.75 2.12 -0.23
C ASP A 62 -21.68 1.00 -0.34
N GLN A 63 -21.78 0.20 -1.41
CA GLN A 63 -20.86 -0.88 -1.73
C GLN A 63 -19.78 -0.46 -2.74
N SER A 64 -19.66 0.84 -3.05
CA SER A 64 -18.61 1.35 -3.92
C SER A 64 -17.23 1.02 -3.35
N LEU A 65 -16.40 0.35 -4.15
CA LEU A 65 -15.00 0.09 -3.83
C LEU A 65 -14.09 1.30 -4.14
N GLU A 66 -14.66 2.44 -4.59
CA GLU A 66 -13.87 3.66 -4.76
C GLU A 66 -13.24 4.05 -3.41
N PRO A 67 -11.92 4.29 -3.37
CA PRO A 67 -11.24 4.51 -2.12
C PRO A 67 -11.61 5.88 -1.52
N ALA A 68 -12.03 5.90 -0.25
CA ALA A 68 -12.39 7.11 0.49
C ALA A 68 -11.86 7.05 1.94
N PRO A 69 -11.37 8.16 2.53
CA PRO A 69 -10.83 8.13 3.89
C PRO A 69 -11.90 7.64 4.87
N GLY A 70 -11.53 6.73 5.76
CA GLY A 70 -12.45 6.12 6.73
C GLY A 70 -13.17 4.88 6.22
N LYS A 71 -13.05 4.54 4.93
CA LYS A 71 -13.65 3.32 4.38
C LYS A 71 -12.95 2.09 4.95
N LEU A 72 -13.72 1.11 5.38
CA LEU A 72 -13.24 -0.22 5.77
C LEU A 72 -13.42 -1.16 4.59
N LEU A 73 -12.35 -1.80 4.15
CA LEU A 73 -12.36 -2.71 3.02
C LEU A 73 -11.98 -4.13 3.44
N ARG A 74 -12.60 -5.11 2.78
CA ARG A 74 -12.21 -6.51 2.84
C ARG A 74 -11.22 -6.84 1.74
N ILE A 75 -10.22 -7.65 2.06
CA ILE A 75 -9.25 -8.21 1.11
C ILE A 75 -9.29 -9.72 1.24
N ASP A 76 -9.84 -10.39 0.24
CA ASP A 76 -9.97 -11.85 0.24
C ASP A 76 -8.73 -12.55 -0.33
N ARG A 77 -8.04 -11.89 -1.27
CA ARG A 77 -6.91 -12.45 -2.02
C ARG A 77 -5.91 -11.36 -2.37
N LEU A 78 -4.66 -11.76 -2.54
CA LEU A 78 -3.58 -10.87 -2.97
C LEU A 78 -3.28 -11.06 -4.46
N PHE A 79 -3.36 -9.98 -5.21
CA PHE A 79 -3.05 -9.90 -6.64
C PHE A 79 -2.04 -8.77 -6.86
N GLY A 80 -0.95 -9.08 -7.53
CA GLY A 80 -0.02 -8.11 -8.08
C GLY A 80 -0.42 -7.68 -9.48
N PRO A 81 0.32 -6.73 -10.07
CA PRO A 81 0.11 -6.31 -11.45
C PRO A 81 0.17 -7.47 -12.45
N ASP A 82 1.03 -8.47 -12.17
CA ASP A 82 1.28 -9.62 -13.04
C ASP A 82 0.40 -10.86 -12.71
N GLY A 83 -0.54 -10.72 -11.77
CA GLY A 83 -1.47 -11.79 -11.39
C GLY A 83 -1.42 -12.18 -9.90
N PRO A 84 -1.92 -13.37 -9.53
CA PRO A 84 -2.01 -13.80 -8.13
C PRO A 84 -0.64 -13.88 -7.44
N CYS A 85 -0.52 -13.32 -6.24
CA CYS A 85 0.71 -13.41 -5.43
C CYS A 85 0.67 -14.65 -4.54
N ALA A 86 1.73 -15.46 -4.55
CA ALA A 86 1.91 -16.52 -3.57
C ALA A 86 2.83 -16.05 -2.44
N PRO A 87 2.58 -16.41 -1.17
CA PRO A 87 1.41 -17.17 -0.68
C PRO A 87 0.14 -16.32 -0.55
N GLN A 88 -1.01 -16.95 -0.77
CA GLN A 88 -2.33 -16.33 -0.55
C GLN A 88 -2.66 -16.20 0.95
N LEU A 89 -3.72 -15.46 1.25
CA LEU A 89 -4.27 -15.30 2.59
C LEU A 89 -5.09 -16.53 2.97
N GLY A 90 -4.98 -17.00 4.21
CA GLY A 90 -5.83 -18.09 4.71
C GLY A 90 -7.26 -17.66 5.02
N GLN A 91 -7.46 -16.37 5.33
CA GLN A 91 -8.76 -15.75 5.58
C GLN A 91 -8.81 -14.29 5.08
N PRO A 92 -10.00 -13.73 4.86
CA PRO A 92 -10.15 -12.32 4.53
C PRO A 92 -9.54 -11.38 5.57
N LEU A 93 -8.85 -10.34 5.11
CA LEU A 93 -8.37 -9.25 5.95
C LEU A 93 -9.33 -8.07 5.89
N ALA A 94 -9.38 -7.29 6.97
CA ALA A 94 -10.03 -5.98 7.00
C ALA A 94 -8.96 -4.89 7.07
N VAL A 95 -9.15 -3.80 6.31
CA VAL A 95 -8.25 -2.64 6.33
C VAL A 95 -9.05 -1.36 6.41
N LEU A 96 -8.70 -0.50 7.37
CA LEU A 96 -9.18 0.87 7.45
C LEU A 96 -8.31 1.75 6.59
N LEU A 97 -8.96 2.45 5.66
CA LEU A 97 -8.31 3.37 4.78
C LEU A 97 -8.13 4.76 5.41
N SER A 98 -6.90 5.30 5.36
CA SER A 98 -6.60 6.65 5.83
C SER A 98 -6.45 7.63 4.67
N GLY A 99 -5.67 7.30 3.64
CA GLY A 99 -5.44 8.22 2.54
C GLY A 99 -4.63 7.60 1.41
N PRO A 100 -4.35 8.39 0.34
CA PRO A 100 -3.54 7.94 -0.78
C PRO A 100 -2.15 7.51 -0.33
N GLY A 101 -1.68 6.37 -0.83
CA GLY A 101 -0.30 5.93 -0.68
C GLY A 101 0.61 6.54 -1.74
N ARG A 102 1.84 6.02 -1.83
CA ARG A 102 2.86 6.53 -2.79
C ARG A 102 2.45 6.38 -4.26
N HIS A 103 1.71 5.32 -4.60
CA HIS A 103 1.25 5.03 -5.95
C HIS A 103 -0.28 5.25 -6.10
N PRO A 104 -0.83 5.63 -7.27
CA PRO A 104 -2.27 5.91 -7.42
C PRO A 104 -3.19 4.74 -7.10
N SER A 105 -2.72 3.51 -7.30
CA SER A 105 -3.44 2.28 -6.94
C SER A 105 -3.12 1.77 -5.53
N LEU A 106 -2.29 2.48 -4.76
CA LEU A 106 -1.96 2.15 -3.38
C LEU A 106 -2.61 3.14 -2.42
N TRP A 107 -3.13 2.62 -1.32
CA TRP A 107 -3.72 3.42 -0.26
C TRP A 107 -3.16 3.05 1.11
N SER A 108 -2.83 4.06 1.90
CA SER A 108 -2.31 3.90 3.25
C SER A 108 -3.45 3.76 4.26
N GLY A 109 -3.22 2.95 5.28
CA GLY A 109 -4.23 2.62 6.27
C GLY A 109 -3.68 1.79 7.42
N TRP A 110 -4.59 1.12 8.13
CA TRP A 110 -4.27 0.20 9.22
C TRP A 110 -5.06 -1.09 9.06
N LEU A 111 -4.45 -2.20 9.46
CA LEU A 111 -5.17 -3.46 9.57
C LEU A 111 -6.28 -3.34 10.62
N ALA A 112 -7.38 -4.03 10.36
CA ALA A 112 -8.49 -4.18 11.27
C ALA A 112 -8.77 -5.66 11.51
N SER A 113 -9.33 -5.97 12.67
CA SER A 113 -9.47 -7.33 13.18
C SER A 113 -10.64 -7.41 14.16
N TRP A 114 -11.07 -8.62 14.51
CA TRP A 114 -12.20 -8.84 15.42
C TRP A 114 -11.78 -9.40 16.79
N GLU A 115 -10.53 -9.81 16.92
CA GLU A 115 -9.96 -10.47 18.10
C GLU A 115 -9.67 -9.47 19.25
N THR A 116 -10.70 -8.81 19.77
CA THR A 116 -10.60 -7.72 20.77
C THR A 116 -9.94 -8.11 22.10
N ASP A 117 -9.93 -9.41 22.43
CA ASP A 117 -9.20 -9.93 23.60
C ASP A 117 -7.70 -9.62 23.54
N TYR A 118 -7.17 -9.45 22.32
CA TYR A 118 -5.77 -9.12 22.06
C TYR A 118 -5.47 -7.63 22.03
N ALA A 119 -6.49 -6.78 22.24
CA ALA A 119 -6.31 -5.34 22.23
C ALA A 119 -5.22 -4.90 23.21
N THR A 120 -4.40 -3.97 22.74
CA THR A 120 -3.39 -3.24 23.49
C THR A 120 -3.78 -1.77 23.56
N ASP A 121 -2.99 -0.97 24.27
CA ASP A 121 -3.09 0.49 24.26
C ASP A 121 -2.73 1.11 22.88
N ALA A 122 -2.19 0.30 21.96
CA ALA A 122 -1.87 0.68 20.59
C ALA A 122 -2.94 0.27 19.57
N ASP A 123 -4.13 -0.12 20.02
CA ASP A 123 -5.28 -0.45 19.19
C ASP A 123 -6.43 0.54 19.46
N LEU A 124 -7.38 0.65 18.53
CA LEU A 124 -8.62 1.39 18.76
C LEU A 124 -9.81 0.47 18.49
N LEU A 125 -10.70 0.35 19.47
CA LEU A 125 -11.93 -0.43 19.34
C LEU A 125 -13.07 0.45 18.85
N LEU A 126 -13.80 -0.06 17.86
CA LEU A 126 -15.00 0.58 17.34
C LEU A 126 -16.18 0.32 18.28
N GLU A 127 -16.91 1.38 18.56
CA GLU A 127 -18.06 1.39 19.46
C GLU A 127 -19.37 1.40 18.67
N SER A 128 -20.50 1.19 19.35
CA SER A 128 -21.82 1.22 18.70
C SER A 128 -22.11 2.51 17.93
N GLY A 129 -21.56 3.64 18.37
CA GLY A 129 -21.68 4.95 17.71
C GLY A 129 -20.91 5.07 16.38
N ASP A 130 -20.00 4.13 16.09
CA ASP A 130 -19.20 4.14 14.86
C ASP A 130 -19.84 3.36 13.71
N ARG A 131 -21.00 2.75 13.96
CA ARG A 131 -21.74 1.96 12.97
C ARG A 131 -22.25 2.83 11.81
N PRO A 132 -22.41 2.27 10.60
CA PRO A 132 -22.31 0.85 10.27
C PRO A 132 -20.87 0.35 9.98
N TYR A 133 -20.53 -0.80 10.56
CA TYR A 133 -19.34 -1.58 10.21
C TYR A 133 -19.59 -3.08 10.45
N ASP A 134 -18.85 -3.93 9.74
CA ASP A 134 -18.89 -5.38 9.85
C ASP A 134 -18.15 -5.82 11.12
N PRO A 135 -18.68 -6.78 11.89
CA PRO A 135 -18.00 -7.35 13.05
C PRO A 135 -16.57 -7.86 12.79
N LEU A 136 -16.18 -8.14 11.54
CA LEU A 136 -14.81 -8.47 11.17
C LEU A 136 -13.79 -7.33 11.42
N ALA A 137 -14.26 -6.09 11.57
CA ALA A 137 -13.43 -4.89 11.65
C ALA A 137 -13.60 -4.11 12.97
N THR A 138 -13.86 -4.78 14.09
CA THR A 138 -14.16 -4.12 15.38
C THR A 138 -12.96 -3.46 16.06
N MET A 139 -11.73 -3.83 15.69
CA MET A 139 -10.49 -3.31 16.28
C MET A 139 -9.50 -2.88 15.20
N ILE A 140 -9.06 -1.62 15.25
CA ILE A 140 -8.06 -1.04 14.35
C ILE A 140 -6.67 -1.13 14.99
N GLN A 141 -5.73 -1.74 14.29
CA GLN A 141 -4.36 -1.99 14.76
C GLN A 141 -3.45 -0.80 14.44
N LEU A 142 -3.42 0.21 15.31
CA LEU A 142 -2.69 1.46 15.03
C LEU A 142 -1.16 1.27 15.01
N TRP A 143 -0.67 0.25 15.72
CA TRP A 143 0.72 -0.21 15.66
C TRP A 143 1.09 -0.91 14.35
N ASN A 144 0.12 -1.24 13.49
CA ASN A 144 0.31 -2.03 12.28
C ASN A 144 -0.16 -1.27 11.01
N PRO A 145 0.51 -0.16 10.65
CA PRO A 145 0.18 0.59 9.44
C PRO A 145 0.51 -0.22 8.19
N VAL A 146 -0.34 -0.14 7.17
CA VAL A 146 -0.18 -0.88 5.91
C VAL A 146 -0.43 0.02 4.70
N GLU A 147 0.07 -0.41 3.55
CA GLU A 147 -0.40 0.07 2.25
C GLU A 147 -1.06 -1.07 1.49
N VAL A 148 -2.24 -0.81 0.94
CA VAL A 148 -3.04 -1.79 0.22
C VAL A 148 -3.12 -1.45 -1.26
N TYR A 149 -2.97 -2.47 -2.09
CA TYR A 149 -3.23 -2.38 -3.52
C TYR A 149 -4.74 -2.50 -3.76
N LEU A 150 -5.35 -1.41 -4.21
CA LEU A 150 -6.81 -1.27 -4.31
C LEU A 150 -7.50 -2.36 -5.14
N PRO A 151 -6.91 -2.90 -6.22
CA PRO A 151 -7.49 -4.04 -6.93
C PRO A 151 -7.65 -5.33 -6.12
N CYS A 152 -7.01 -5.43 -4.94
CA CYS A 152 -7.24 -6.55 -4.01
C CYS A 152 -8.49 -6.36 -3.14
N ALA A 153 -9.09 -5.18 -3.13
CA ALA A 153 -10.31 -4.91 -2.36
C ALA A 153 -11.49 -5.69 -2.96
N SER A 154 -12.21 -6.42 -2.12
CA SER A 154 -13.32 -7.29 -2.56
C SER A 154 -14.70 -6.86 -2.05
N ALA A 155 -14.76 -6.20 -0.90
CA ALA A 155 -16.03 -5.74 -0.32
C ALA A 155 -15.83 -4.52 0.59
N VAL A 156 -16.89 -3.73 0.78
CA VAL A 156 -16.95 -2.69 1.80
C VAL A 156 -17.42 -3.31 3.12
N LEU A 157 -16.63 -3.11 4.17
CA LEU A 157 -16.94 -3.55 5.53
C LEU A 157 -17.54 -2.43 6.38
N GLY A 158 -17.59 -1.20 5.89
CA GLY A 158 -18.14 -0.05 6.62
C GLY A 158 -17.44 1.25 6.26
N GLN A 159 -17.84 2.32 6.94
CA GLN A 159 -17.27 3.65 6.74
C GLN A 159 -17.30 4.40 8.07
N LEU A 160 -16.11 4.72 8.58
CA LEU A 160 -15.98 5.57 9.76
C LEU A 160 -16.32 7.03 9.41
N GLY A 161 -17.00 7.69 10.35
CA GLY A 161 -17.24 9.12 10.27
C GLY A 161 -15.92 9.93 10.39
N PRO A 162 -15.90 11.18 9.89
CA PRO A 162 -14.68 12.01 9.91
C PRO A 162 -14.08 12.21 11.29
N GLU A 163 -14.92 12.36 12.33
CA GLU A 163 -14.46 12.56 13.71
C GLU A 163 -13.78 11.31 14.28
N ARG A 164 -14.32 10.12 14.00
CA ARG A 164 -13.69 8.87 14.44
C ARG A 164 -12.39 8.61 13.70
N LEU A 165 -12.34 8.88 12.39
CA LEU A 165 -11.10 8.81 11.62
C LEU A 165 -10.03 9.81 12.13
N ALA A 166 -10.45 10.99 12.58
CA ALA A 166 -9.55 11.94 13.22
C ALA A 166 -8.98 11.36 14.53
N ALA A 167 -9.81 10.72 15.38
CA ALA A 167 -9.35 10.06 16.59
C ALA A 167 -8.34 8.92 16.30
N VAL A 168 -8.60 8.11 15.27
CA VAL A 168 -7.67 7.07 14.80
C VAL A 168 -6.31 7.68 14.42
N ARG A 169 -6.31 8.73 13.60
CA ARG A 169 -5.08 9.39 13.13
C ARG A 169 -4.31 10.07 14.27
N GLU A 170 -5.02 10.77 15.16
CA GLU A 170 -4.44 11.40 16.35
C GLU A 170 -3.78 10.34 17.23
N ARG A 171 -4.48 9.24 17.53
CA ARG A 171 -3.91 8.17 18.35
C ARG A 171 -2.71 7.51 17.69
N ALA A 172 -2.76 7.25 16.39
CA ALA A 172 -1.61 6.72 15.65
C ALA A 172 -0.40 7.69 15.71
N ALA A 173 -0.63 9.00 15.62
CA ALA A 173 0.41 10.00 15.78
C ALA A 173 0.97 10.05 17.21
N ASP A 174 0.12 9.94 18.23
CA ASP A 174 0.52 9.89 19.64
C ASP A 174 1.45 8.69 19.92
N LEU A 175 1.12 7.53 19.35
CA LEU A 175 1.94 6.32 19.44
C LEU A 175 3.30 6.51 18.75
N ALA A 176 3.31 7.06 17.53
CA ALA A 176 4.54 7.31 16.79
C ALA A 176 5.46 8.35 17.47
N ALA A 177 4.86 9.32 18.15
CA ALA A 177 5.58 10.35 18.90
C ALA A 177 6.01 9.89 20.32
N GLY A 178 5.61 8.69 20.76
CA GLY A 178 5.90 8.19 22.11
C GLY A 178 5.20 8.97 23.22
N VAL A 179 4.08 9.65 22.92
CA VAL A 179 3.30 10.46 23.87
C VAL A 179 2.48 9.57 24.81
N ALA A 180 2.19 8.34 24.42
CA ALA A 180 1.50 7.37 25.26
C ALA A 180 2.44 6.85 26.37
N GLU A 181 2.28 7.38 27.59
CA GLU A 181 2.90 6.78 28.77
C GLU A 181 2.35 5.36 28.96
N THR A 182 3.23 4.37 28.75
CA THR A 182 2.85 2.95 28.78
C THR A 182 3.55 2.31 29.96
N ASP A 183 2.83 2.06 31.07
CA ASP A 183 3.35 1.25 32.16
C ASP A 183 3.08 -0.23 31.89
N VAL A 184 4.15 -0.98 31.62
CA VAL A 184 4.11 -2.43 31.38
C VAL A 184 3.55 -3.19 32.59
N GLN A 185 3.69 -2.64 33.81
CA GLN A 185 3.14 -3.25 35.03
C GLN A 185 1.59 -3.20 35.07
N GLU A 186 0.97 -2.33 34.28
CA GLU A 186 -0.48 -2.23 34.16
C GLU A 186 -1.08 -3.16 33.11
N ALA A 187 -0.28 -4.03 32.50
CA ALA A 187 -0.75 -4.99 31.51
C ALA A 187 -1.82 -5.92 32.10
N ALA A 188 -2.98 -5.93 31.46
CA ALA A 188 -4.15 -6.76 31.79
C ALA A 188 -4.81 -7.25 30.49
N PRO A 189 -4.24 -8.28 29.82
CA PRO A 189 -4.79 -8.83 28.58
C PRO A 189 -6.29 -9.15 28.68
N GLY A 190 -7.06 -8.89 27.61
CA GLY A 190 -8.53 -9.01 27.61
C GLY A 190 -9.28 -7.89 28.33
N THR A 191 -8.58 -6.86 28.84
CA THR A 191 -9.22 -5.70 29.50
C THR A 191 -9.22 -4.50 28.57
N LEU A 192 -10.39 -3.86 28.45
CA LEU A 192 -10.57 -2.62 27.72
C LEU A 192 -10.48 -1.41 28.65
N ARG A 193 -9.95 -0.30 28.13
CA ARG A 193 -9.76 0.97 28.84
C ARG A 193 -10.18 2.14 27.98
N GLN A 194 -10.73 3.15 28.62
CA GLN A 194 -10.92 4.45 27.98
C GLN A 194 -9.59 5.21 27.99
N ALA A 195 -9.31 5.91 26.89
CA ALA A 195 -8.17 6.80 26.77
C ALA A 195 -8.59 8.09 26.06
N VAL A 196 -7.74 9.11 26.15
CA VAL A 196 -7.95 10.40 25.49
C VAL A 196 -6.76 10.66 24.58
N THR A 197 -7.01 11.00 23.32
CA THR A 197 -5.95 11.40 22.37
C THR A 197 -5.34 12.74 22.76
N SER A 198 -4.19 13.09 22.21
CA SER A 198 -3.62 14.45 22.35
C SER A 198 -4.58 15.55 21.88
N GLY A 199 -5.49 15.24 20.95
CA GLY A 199 -6.56 16.13 20.49
C GLY A 199 -7.80 16.17 21.39
N GLY A 200 -7.80 15.48 22.53
CA GLY A 200 -8.90 15.48 23.51
C GLY A 200 -10.07 14.55 23.16
N ARG A 201 -9.89 13.61 22.22
CA ARG A 201 -10.95 12.68 21.80
C ARG A 201 -10.96 11.44 22.68
N LEU A 202 -12.13 11.08 23.20
CA LEU A 202 -12.33 9.84 23.94
C LEU A 202 -12.30 8.64 22.99
N ILE A 203 -11.51 7.64 23.33
CA ILE A 203 -11.38 6.38 22.57
C ILE A 203 -11.44 5.18 23.53
N LEU A 204 -11.78 4.02 22.99
CA LEU A 204 -11.69 2.74 23.67
C LEU A 204 -10.49 1.96 23.12
N THR A 205 -9.66 1.45 24.01
CA THR A 205 -8.41 0.74 23.70
C THR A 205 -8.25 -0.48 24.63
N GLY A 206 -7.25 -1.34 24.41
CA GLY A 206 -6.84 -2.34 25.38
C GLY A 206 -5.92 -1.80 26.48
N SER A 207 -5.49 -2.66 27.39
CA SER A 207 -4.44 -2.31 28.37
C SER A 207 -3.06 -2.21 27.71
N PRO A 208 -2.08 -1.52 28.34
CA PRO A 208 -0.66 -1.60 27.97
C PRO A 208 -0.20 -3.02 27.65
N LEU A 209 0.67 -3.16 26.64
CA LEU A 209 1.32 -4.42 26.31
C LEU A 209 2.29 -4.84 27.41
N GLY A 210 2.21 -6.10 27.85
CA GLY A 210 3.07 -6.68 28.87
C GLY A 210 4.47 -7.05 28.38
N ASP A 211 5.15 -7.84 29.19
CA ASP A 211 6.49 -8.35 28.91
C ASP A 211 6.51 -9.42 27.79
N ALA A 212 7.63 -10.13 27.65
CA ALA A 212 7.81 -11.17 26.64
C ALA A 212 6.89 -12.39 26.82
N GLN A 213 6.25 -12.56 27.98
CA GLN A 213 5.30 -13.65 28.26
C GLN A 213 3.85 -13.26 27.95
N ASP A 214 3.59 -12.00 27.60
CA ASP A 214 2.27 -11.55 27.19
C ASP A 214 1.85 -12.22 25.87
N PRO A 215 0.75 -12.99 25.82
CA PRO A 215 0.30 -13.67 24.61
C PRO A 215 0.00 -12.70 23.45
N ARG A 216 -0.23 -11.42 23.72
CA ARG A 216 -0.43 -10.39 22.69
C ARG A 216 0.86 -10.10 21.90
N GLN A 217 2.04 -10.45 22.41
CA GLN A 217 3.28 -10.40 21.63
C GLN A 217 3.23 -11.34 20.42
N GLY A 218 2.75 -12.58 20.62
CA GLY A 218 2.57 -13.55 19.53
C GLY A 218 1.54 -13.06 18.50
N TYR A 219 0.45 -12.46 18.97
CA TYR A 219 -0.55 -11.85 18.09
C TYR A 219 0.05 -10.76 17.20
N ARG A 220 0.85 -9.86 17.78
CA ARG A 220 1.53 -8.80 17.01
C ARG A 220 2.51 -9.36 15.99
N GLN A 221 3.21 -10.46 16.31
CA GLN A 221 4.11 -11.13 15.36
C GLN A 221 3.34 -11.70 14.17
N LEU A 222 2.21 -12.38 14.40
CA LEU A 222 1.39 -12.94 13.32
C LEU A 222 0.86 -11.85 12.39
N TYR A 223 0.24 -10.81 12.93
CA TYR A 223 -0.29 -9.71 12.13
C TYR A 223 0.81 -8.83 11.50
N GLY A 224 2.00 -8.76 12.10
CA GLY A 224 3.18 -8.14 11.49
C GLY A 224 3.66 -8.90 10.25
N ALA A 225 3.65 -10.23 10.29
CA ALA A 225 3.97 -11.04 9.11
C ALA A 225 2.94 -10.87 7.98
N VAL A 226 1.66 -10.63 8.30
CA VAL A 226 0.63 -10.26 7.31
C VAL A 226 0.92 -8.88 6.70
N ALA A 227 1.21 -7.88 7.55
CA ALA A 227 1.55 -6.54 7.09
C ALA A 227 2.77 -6.53 6.15
N GLU A 228 3.80 -7.33 6.45
CA GLU A 228 4.97 -7.48 5.57
C GLU A 228 4.61 -8.03 4.19
N ARG A 229 3.63 -8.92 4.07
CA ARG A 229 3.12 -9.39 2.76
C ARG A 229 2.45 -8.26 1.99
N LEU A 230 1.62 -7.45 2.65
CA LEU A 230 0.99 -6.27 2.04
C LEU A 230 2.04 -5.24 1.61
N HIS A 231 3.05 -4.98 2.44
CA HIS A 231 4.15 -4.10 2.09
C HIS A 231 4.99 -4.62 0.93
N ALA A 232 5.25 -5.93 0.86
CA ALA A 232 5.96 -6.54 -0.26
C ALA A 232 5.21 -6.32 -1.57
N LEU A 233 3.90 -6.59 -1.58
CA LEU A 233 3.03 -6.34 -2.72
C LEU A 233 3.01 -4.85 -3.09
N ALA A 234 2.86 -3.96 -2.11
CA ALA A 234 2.88 -2.52 -2.34
C ALA A 234 4.22 -2.08 -2.95
N ARG A 235 5.35 -2.66 -2.55
CA ARG A 235 6.67 -2.38 -3.14
C ARG A 235 6.72 -2.85 -4.58
N GLU A 236 6.23 -4.05 -4.87
CA GLU A 236 6.15 -4.60 -6.23
C GLU A 236 5.33 -3.72 -7.18
N VAL A 237 4.13 -3.31 -6.76
CA VAL A 237 3.25 -2.40 -7.51
C VAL A 237 3.96 -1.08 -7.83
N ALA A 238 4.67 -0.51 -6.84
CA ALA A 238 5.41 0.73 -7.04
C ALA A 238 6.59 0.56 -8.00
N VAL A 239 7.26 -0.60 -8.00
CA VAL A 239 8.37 -0.90 -8.92
C VAL A 239 7.87 -1.17 -10.34
N GLY A 240 6.77 -1.91 -10.51
CA GLY A 240 6.17 -2.19 -11.83
C GLY A 240 5.77 -0.91 -12.56
N SER A 241 5.02 -0.03 -11.89
CA SER A 241 4.64 1.29 -12.44
C SER A 241 5.85 2.11 -12.88
N ARG A 242 6.96 2.02 -12.14
CA ARG A 242 8.20 2.73 -12.49
C ARG A 242 8.83 2.19 -13.76
N ALA A 243 8.91 0.87 -13.90
CA ALA A 243 9.46 0.26 -15.10
C ALA A 243 8.65 0.64 -16.34
N ASP A 244 7.32 0.64 -16.22
CA ASP A 244 6.40 1.08 -17.27
C ASP A 244 6.56 2.56 -17.59
N TRP A 245 6.70 3.42 -16.57
CA TRP A 245 6.94 4.84 -16.77
C TRP A 245 8.27 5.10 -17.49
N ILE A 246 9.37 4.48 -17.05
CA ILE A 246 10.68 4.59 -17.71
C ILE A 246 10.57 4.10 -19.16
N SER A 247 9.90 2.97 -19.39
CA SER A 247 9.65 2.47 -20.75
C SER A 247 8.91 3.48 -21.61
N GLY A 248 7.84 4.10 -21.08
CA GLY A 248 7.09 5.15 -21.76
C GLY A 248 7.92 6.41 -22.03
N VAL A 249 8.79 6.83 -21.10
CA VAL A 249 9.75 7.92 -21.31
C VAL A 249 10.73 7.57 -22.43
N LEU A 250 11.29 6.37 -22.44
CA LEU A 250 12.20 5.89 -23.49
C LEU A 250 11.51 5.84 -24.85
N ASP A 251 10.25 5.40 -24.90
CA ASP A 251 9.44 5.42 -26.13
C ASP A 251 9.16 6.85 -26.61
N ALA A 252 8.91 7.79 -25.69
CA ALA A 252 8.79 9.20 -26.02
C ALA A 252 10.11 9.77 -26.56
N PHE A 253 11.27 9.42 -25.97
CA PHE A 253 12.58 9.80 -26.50
C PHE A 253 12.81 9.23 -27.91
N ARG A 254 12.48 7.96 -28.15
CA ARG A 254 12.57 7.35 -29.49
C ARG A 254 11.66 8.07 -30.49
N ALA A 255 10.43 8.39 -30.08
CA ALA A 255 9.47 9.10 -30.93
C ALA A 255 9.91 10.53 -31.27
N ALA A 256 10.39 11.27 -30.28
CA ALA A 256 10.92 12.62 -30.45
C ALA A 256 12.20 12.60 -31.29
N GLY A 257 13.13 11.68 -30.98
CA GLY A 257 14.38 11.49 -31.70
C GLY A 257 14.18 11.22 -33.20
N ARG A 258 13.21 10.38 -33.57
CA ARG A 258 12.84 10.13 -34.99
C ARG A 258 12.47 11.40 -35.75
N ARG A 259 11.85 12.40 -35.11
CA ARG A 259 11.50 13.67 -35.76
C ARG A 259 12.72 14.52 -36.11
N TRP A 260 13.82 14.31 -35.38
CA TRP A 260 15.06 15.07 -35.49
C TRP A 260 16.24 14.22 -35.99
N SER A 261 15.97 13.00 -36.46
CA SER A 261 16.99 12.02 -36.88
C SER A 261 18.05 11.73 -35.81
N LEU A 262 17.62 11.70 -34.54
CA LEU A 262 18.43 11.32 -33.38
C LEU A 262 17.97 9.96 -32.86
N ASP A 263 18.81 8.95 -33.00
CA ASP A 263 18.50 7.61 -32.50
C ASP A 263 18.80 7.49 -30.99
N LEU A 264 17.89 6.86 -30.26
CA LEU A 264 18.10 6.49 -28.86
C LEU A 264 18.61 5.03 -28.79
N THR A 265 19.88 4.84 -28.42
CA THR A 265 20.52 3.52 -28.36
C THR A 265 20.96 3.18 -26.93
N PRO A 266 20.74 1.93 -26.46
CA PRO A 266 21.23 1.53 -25.15
C PRO A 266 22.76 1.49 -25.15
N VAL A 267 23.38 2.06 -24.11
CA VAL A 267 24.83 2.01 -23.90
C VAL A 267 25.14 0.85 -22.98
N VAL A 268 25.71 -0.22 -23.53
CA VAL A 268 26.21 -1.34 -22.74
C VAL A 268 27.50 -0.90 -22.07
N GLN A 269 27.46 -0.64 -20.76
CA GLN A 269 28.67 -0.48 -19.98
C GLN A 269 29.16 -1.86 -19.52
N PRO A 270 30.44 -2.21 -19.74
CA PRO A 270 31.00 -3.41 -19.15
C PRO A 270 30.97 -3.28 -17.63
N ALA A 271 30.27 -4.18 -16.94
CA ALA A 271 30.23 -4.21 -15.50
C ALA A 271 31.64 -4.50 -14.95
N LEU A 272 32.21 -3.57 -14.17
CA LEU A 272 33.33 -3.87 -13.28
C LEU A 272 32.75 -4.47 -11.98
N GLY A 273 32.54 -5.79 -11.95
CA GLY A 273 32.07 -6.49 -10.74
C GLY A 273 31.69 -7.96 -10.99
N ASP A 274 31.84 -8.79 -9.97
CA ASP A 274 31.73 -10.26 -10.00
C ASP A 274 30.45 -10.79 -10.67
N ALA A 275 30.59 -11.91 -11.37
CA ALA A 275 29.65 -12.49 -12.33
C ALA A 275 28.31 -13.01 -11.76
N SER A 276 27.96 -12.74 -10.49
CA SER A 276 26.76 -13.33 -9.85
C SER A 276 25.52 -12.42 -9.81
N THR A 277 25.61 -11.16 -10.24
CA THR A 277 24.45 -10.25 -10.35
C THR A 277 24.41 -9.51 -11.70
N GLN A 278 24.66 -10.22 -12.80
CA GLN A 278 24.40 -9.71 -14.15
C GLN A 278 22.89 -9.59 -14.39
N ARG A 279 22.29 -8.45 -14.01
CA ARG A 279 21.16 -7.89 -14.77
C ARG A 279 21.76 -7.00 -15.85
N THR A 280 21.69 -7.45 -17.10
CA THR A 280 21.95 -6.66 -18.32
C THR A 280 20.83 -5.64 -18.54
N SER A 281 20.58 -4.76 -17.56
CA SER A 281 19.77 -3.56 -17.78
C SER A 281 20.70 -2.46 -18.25
N ALA A 282 20.56 -2.01 -19.50
CA ALA A 282 21.25 -0.81 -19.94
C ALA A 282 20.60 0.38 -19.24
N ASP A 283 21.12 0.79 -18.10
CA ASP A 283 20.58 1.93 -17.36
C ASP A 283 20.94 3.27 -18.03
N THR A 284 21.87 3.24 -18.98
CA THR A 284 22.32 4.39 -19.77
C THR A 284 21.89 4.27 -21.23
N TYR A 285 21.34 5.35 -21.78
CA TYR A 285 20.87 5.48 -23.15
C TYR A 285 21.55 6.66 -23.83
N ARG A 286 21.96 6.50 -25.07
CA ARG A 286 22.59 7.53 -25.89
C ARG A 286 21.60 8.09 -26.88
N LEU A 287 21.49 9.42 -26.94
CA LEU A 287 20.64 10.13 -27.90
C LEU A 287 21.52 10.82 -28.95
N GLY A 288 21.73 10.12 -30.08
CA GLY A 288 22.68 10.53 -31.12
C GLY A 288 24.06 10.85 -30.55
N ASP A 289 24.65 11.97 -31.01
CA ASP A 289 25.92 12.49 -30.50
C ASP A 289 25.75 13.61 -29.47
N LEU A 290 24.51 13.88 -29.03
CA LEU A 290 24.22 15.00 -28.15
C LEU A 290 24.49 14.69 -26.69
N LEU A 291 23.93 13.59 -26.19
CA LEU A 291 23.93 13.28 -24.77
C LEU A 291 23.75 11.79 -24.46
N ASP A 292 24.25 11.39 -23.30
CA ASP A 292 23.93 10.13 -22.64
C ASP A 292 22.96 10.44 -21.47
N ILE A 293 21.96 9.59 -21.26
CA ILE A 293 20.90 9.72 -20.25
C ILE A 293 20.91 8.45 -19.40
N ARG A 294 20.94 8.60 -18.08
CA ARG A 294 20.76 7.49 -17.14
C ARG A 294 19.60 7.78 -16.20
N PHE A 295 18.73 6.80 -16.00
CA PHE A 295 17.63 6.89 -15.04
C PHE A 295 18.04 6.18 -13.74
N VAL A 296 18.03 6.92 -12.64
CA VAL A 296 18.32 6.44 -11.28
C VAL A 296 17.03 6.59 -10.47
N PRO A 297 16.41 5.49 -10.03
CA PRO A 297 15.23 5.56 -9.18
C PRO A 297 15.56 6.25 -7.85
N ALA A 298 14.67 7.11 -7.36
CA ALA A 298 14.73 7.55 -5.96
C ALA A 298 14.31 6.40 -5.01
N GLU A 299 14.85 6.39 -3.80
CA GLU A 299 14.57 5.34 -2.79
C GLU A 299 13.11 5.35 -2.32
N ASP A 300 12.48 6.54 -2.27
CA ASP A 300 11.07 6.72 -1.89
C ASP A 300 10.10 6.29 -3.00
N GLY A 301 10.61 6.15 -4.22
CA GLY A 301 9.88 5.71 -5.39
C GLY A 301 8.84 6.68 -5.93
N GLU A 302 8.88 7.95 -5.54
CA GLU A 302 7.98 8.98 -6.08
C GLU A 302 8.62 9.80 -7.21
N ALA A 303 9.94 9.66 -7.38
CA ALA A 303 10.70 10.37 -8.39
C ALA A 303 11.75 9.47 -9.07
N VAL A 304 12.06 9.83 -10.31
CA VAL A 304 13.20 9.31 -11.04
C VAL A 304 14.19 10.45 -11.22
N GLN A 305 15.41 10.25 -10.72
CA GLN A 305 16.54 11.10 -11.04
C GLN A 305 17.06 10.72 -12.42
N MET A 306 17.12 11.68 -13.31
CA MET A 306 17.68 11.53 -14.65
C MET A 306 19.02 12.25 -14.70
N HIS A 307 20.08 11.48 -14.82
CA HIS A 307 21.43 11.98 -15.02
C HIS A 307 21.67 12.19 -16.51
N VAL A 308 21.98 13.41 -16.92
CA VAL A 308 22.24 13.77 -18.32
C VAL A 308 23.69 14.20 -18.47
N GLN A 309 24.39 13.60 -19.41
CA GLN A 309 25.79 13.89 -19.72
C GLN A 309 25.93 14.34 -21.18
N LEU A 310 26.52 15.50 -21.39
CA LEU A 310 26.83 16.07 -22.69
C LEU A 310 27.90 15.26 -23.40
N ARG A 311 27.66 14.98 -24.67
CA ARG A 311 28.58 14.29 -25.59
C ARG A 311 29.06 15.21 -26.71
N SER A 312 28.22 16.17 -27.12
CA SER A 312 28.58 17.14 -28.16
C SER A 312 29.54 18.20 -27.67
N GLN A 313 30.33 18.78 -28.58
CA GLN A 313 31.14 19.98 -28.28
C GLN A 313 30.29 21.25 -28.17
N THR A 314 29.07 21.23 -28.72
CA THR A 314 28.14 22.35 -28.67
C THR A 314 27.41 22.39 -27.32
N PRO A 315 27.38 23.54 -26.64
CA PRO A 315 26.62 23.69 -25.40
C PRO A 315 25.12 23.48 -25.60
N LEU A 316 24.49 22.83 -24.63
CA LEU A 316 23.05 22.57 -24.62
C LEU A 316 22.41 23.15 -23.35
N ILE A 317 21.15 23.54 -23.45
CA ILE A 317 20.30 23.85 -22.31
C ILE A 317 19.27 22.73 -22.20
N VAL A 318 19.35 21.98 -21.10
CA VAL A 318 18.41 20.91 -20.79
C VAL A 318 17.47 21.42 -19.71
N ALA A 319 16.16 21.32 -19.95
CA ALA A 319 15.16 21.78 -19.00
C ALA A 319 14.00 20.79 -18.87
N ILE A 320 13.48 20.65 -17.65
CA ILE A 320 12.19 20.02 -17.38
C ILE A 320 11.14 21.13 -17.27
N GLU A 321 10.10 21.04 -18.09
CA GLU A 321 8.98 21.96 -18.14
C GLU A 321 7.69 21.29 -17.66
N ARG A 322 6.77 22.09 -17.10
CA ARG A 322 5.42 21.67 -16.72
C ARG A 322 4.43 22.71 -17.20
N ALA A 323 3.54 22.33 -18.12
CA ALA A 323 2.60 23.26 -18.76
C ALA A 323 3.29 24.55 -19.26
N GLY A 324 4.42 24.39 -19.96
CA GLY A 324 5.23 25.48 -20.52
C GLY A 324 6.02 26.31 -19.50
N LYS A 325 6.00 25.95 -18.21
CA LYS A 325 6.82 26.60 -17.17
C LYS A 325 8.03 25.75 -16.84
N VAL A 326 9.23 26.32 -16.99
CA VAL A 326 10.50 25.70 -16.61
C VAL A 326 10.52 25.43 -15.10
N ARG A 327 10.74 24.18 -14.71
CA ARG A 327 10.90 23.74 -13.31
C ARG A 327 12.35 23.54 -12.94
N GLN A 328 13.11 22.93 -13.84
CA GLN A 328 14.54 22.72 -13.70
C GLN A 328 15.19 23.06 -15.03
N SER A 329 16.34 23.71 -15.00
CA SER A 329 17.11 24.03 -16.20
C SER A 329 18.59 24.05 -15.84
N ARG A 330 19.40 23.45 -16.70
CA ARG A 330 20.85 23.46 -16.61
C ARG A 330 21.44 23.67 -17.99
N ARG A 331 22.49 24.48 -18.05
CA ARG A 331 23.34 24.59 -19.24
C ARG A 331 24.45 23.58 -19.09
N LEU A 332 24.60 22.71 -20.08
CA LEU A 332 25.67 21.74 -20.18
C LEU A 332 26.70 22.23 -21.19
N ASP A 333 27.97 22.21 -20.81
CA ASP A 333 29.12 22.55 -21.65
C ASP A 333 30.37 21.82 -21.16
N ALA A 334 31.53 22.11 -21.76
CA ALA A 334 32.78 21.46 -21.37
C ALA A 334 33.18 21.68 -19.89
N SER A 335 32.74 22.78 -19.26
CA SER A 335 33.05 23.05 -17.85
C SER A 335 32.07 22.39 -16.89
N SER A 336 30.84 22.13 -17.35
CA SER A 336 29.80 21.43 -16.60
C SER A 336 29.09 20.43 -17.52
N PRO A 337 29.73 19.29 -17.82
CA PRO A 337 29.24 18.38 -18.87
C PRO A 337 28.09 17.51 -18.40
N ALA A 338 27.73 17.50 -17.11
CA ALA A 338 26.68 16.65 -16.59
C ALA A 338 25.78 17.39 -15.61
N ALA A 339 24.52 16.99 -15.55
CA ALA A 339 23.57 17.46 -14.55
C ALA A 339 22.53 16.40 -14.21
N ASP A 340 22.03 16.50 -12.99
CA ASP A 340 20.91 15.71 -12.50
C ASP A 340 19.61 16.50 -12.60
N PHE A 341 18.56 15.82 -13.03
CA PHE A 341 17.21 16.32 -13.08
C PHE A 341 16.28 15.38 -12.34
N PHE A 342 15.28 15.91 -11.64
CA PHE A 342 14.31 15.10 -10.92
C PHE A 342 12.95 15.16 -11.61
N ALA A 343 12.44 14.00 -12.02
CA ALA A 343 11.11 13.85 -12.59
C ALA A 343 10.24 13.07 -11.60
N GLY A 344 9.34 13.79 -10.92
CA GLY A 344 8.38 13.19 -9.98
C GLY A 344 7.07 12.80 -10.66
N GLY A 345 6.38 11.81 -10.08
CA GLY A 345 5.06 11.40 -10.51
C GLY A 345 3.98 12.48 -10.26
N GLY A 346 3.50 13.16 -11.31
CA GLY A 346 2.36 14.07 -11.17
C GLY A 346 2.22 15.16 -12.24
N ARG A 347 1.37 14.87 -13.24
CA ARG A 347 1.00 15.69 -14.42
C ARG A 347 2.07 15.74 -15.52
N SER A 348 1.64 16.11 -16.73
CA SER A 348 2.44 16.17 -17.95
C SER A 348 3.68 17.06 -17.78
N LEU A 349 4.82 16.39 -17.62
CA LEU A 349 6.15 16.98 -17.69
C LEU A 349 6.68 16.82 -19.11
N SER A 350 7.55 17.72 -19.56
CA SER A 350 8.34 17.50 -20.77
C SER A 350 9.79 17.86 -20.52
N LEU A 351 10.69 17.09 -21.14
CA LEU A 351 12.10 17.46 -21.25
C LEU A 351 12.31 18.22 -22.55
N THR A 352 12.96 19.36 -22.46
CA THR A 352 13.37 20.16 -23.62
C THR A 352 14.88 20.22 -23.71
N LEU A 353 15.39 20.09 -24.93
CA LEU A 353 16.78 20.36 -25.28
C LEU A 353 16.79 21.59 -26.18
N ARG A 354 17.60 22.58 -25.82
CA ARG A 354 17.80 23.79 -26.60
C ARG A 354 19.28 24.02 -26.85
N ASP A 355 19.61 24.66 -27.96
CA ASP A 355 20.98 25.11 -28.21
C ASP A 355 21.35 26.34 -27.35
N ALA A 356 22.59 26.82 -27.50
CA ALA A 356 23.06 28.02 -26.81
C ALA A 356 22.26 29.30 -27.16
N ALA A 357 21.61 29.34 -28.34
CA ALA A 357 20.74 30.42 -28.80
C ALA A 357 19.28 30.23 -28.35
N ARG A 358 18.98 29.18 -27.58
CA ARG A 358 17.65 28.79 -27.06
C ARG A 358 16.68 28.27 -28.11
N ASN A 359 17.15 27.93 -29.31
CA ASN A 359 16.33 27.23 -30.29
C ASN A 359 15.99 25.83 -29.78
N LEU A 360 14.73 25.42 -29.92
CA LEU A 360 14.29 24.10 -29.51
C LEU A 360 14.86 23.04 -30.47
N LEU A 361 15.66 22.13 -29.93
CA LEU A 361 16.23 20.99 -30.66
C LEU A 361 15.40 19.72 -30.45
N LEU A 362 14.81 19.56 -29.26
CA LEU A 362 14.03 18.39 -28.92
C LEU A 362 13.04 18.75 -27.81
N GLU A 363 11.83 18.20 -27.93
CA GLU A 363 10.87 18.15 -26.82
C GLU A 363 10.39 16.71 -26.67
N VAL A 364 10.49 16.20 -25.45
CA VAL A 364 10.10 14.85 -25.07
C VAL A 364 9.01 14.95 -24.00
N PRO A 365 7.74 14.74 -24.34
CA PRO A 365 6.69 14.66 -23.33
C PRO A 365 6.89 13.38 -22.52
N PHE A 366 6.90 13.49 -21.19
CA PHE A 366 6.87 12.31 -20.33
C PHE A 366 5.44 11.74 -20.30
N PRO A 367 5.28 10.41 -20.22
CA PRO A 367 3.98 9.79 -20.12
C PRO A 367 3.26 10.29 -18.87
N ASP A 368 1.94 10.48 -18.98
CA ASP A 368 1.10 10.79 -17.83
C ASP A 368 1.06 9.56 -16.91
N GLY A 369 1.78 9.62 -15.80
CA GLY A 369 1.87 8.53 -14.82
C GLY A 369 2.65 8.97 -13.58
N ARG A 370 2.45 8.28 -12.45
CA ARG A 370 3.37 8.42 -11.32
C ARG A 370 4.54 7.45 -11.53
N ALA A 371 5.75 7.99 -11.57
CA ALA A 371 7.00 7.23 -11.68
C ALA A 371 7.34 6.52 -10.37
#